data_AF-A0A544XXA8-F1
#
_entry.id   AF-A0A544XXA8-F1
#
_cell.length_a   1.000
_cell.length_b   1.000
_cell.length_c   1.000
_cell.angle_alpha   90.00
_cell.angle_beta   90.00
_cell.angle_gamma   90.00
#
_symmetry.space_group_name_H-M   'P 1'
#
loop_
_entity.id
_entity.type
_entity.pdbx_description
1 polymer ?
#
loop_
_entity_poly.entity_id
_entity_poly.type
_entity_poly.pdbx_seq_one_letter_code
_entity_poly.pdbx_strand_id
1 'polypeptide(L)'
;MPTAPNSSRSSQRARTCPSAHSSGCRSRPYRSSSACSTSSPPRSLRAAARKTRRWWPTSPSCAFPCSTNCGNLLASSWGELDSRHQAVEVLTTGGAFSLLTTANATSAATSQAARLGALVLSRYPSLTPEAVRGLLVHAAEWTLAMAAHFPTPREGSLKSKRYALLKRYGWGAPTEARVLASAAGDVTMIVEDEFRPFARSKSSISMRAMRLHTLPWPSDLLQDLENAPVRMRVTLSYFIEPNPSNRGWQGRYAYASHGLRFDVIRPTESLADFHKRLSNAAEGEERGVRTTSATDDRWFLGQARNSGSLHADIWSGHAVDLARCGVIAVYPVGGWWKQNNRRDRVSVPVRYALLVSLFTEVQADIHTPIASKIQVPVQIDT
;
A
#
# COMPACT_ATOMS: atom_id res chain seq x y z
N MET A 1 -7.69 -40.43 -15.13
CA MET A 1 -8.06 -39.48 -14.06
C MET A 1 -6.89 -38.53 -13.84
N PRO A 2 -7.00 -37.23 -14.15
CA PRO A 2 -5.86 -36.32 -14.02
C PRO A 2 -5.75 -35.85 -12.55
N THR A 3 -4.55 -36.06 -12.02
CA THR A 3 -4.07 -35.69 -10.68
C THR A 3 -4.07 -34.18 -10.45
N ALA A 4 -4.52 -33.76 -9.27
CA ALA A 4 -4.54 -32.38 -8.80
C ALA A 4 -3.12 -31.74 -8.79
N PRO A 5 -2.97 -30.43 -9.06
CA PRO A 5 -1.67 -29.77 -8.99
C PRO A 5 -1.29 -29.50 -7.52
N ASN A 6 -0.13 -30.02 -7.11
CA ASN A 6 0.52 -29.77 -5.82
C ASN A 6 0.59 -28.28 -5.46
N SER A 7 -0.07 -27.91 -4.36
CA SER A 7 0.16 -26.67 -3.63
C SER A 7 1.51 -26.76 -2.91
N SER A 8 2.57 -26.19 -3.49
CA SER A 8 3.87 -26.11 -2.83
C SER A 8 3.77 -25.18 -1.61
N ARG A 9 3.79 -25.73 -0.39
CA ARG A 9 3.85 -24.98 0.88
C ARG A 9 5.25 -24.37 1.03
N SER A 10 5.34 -23.05 1.26
CA SER A 10 6.58 -22.33 1.56
C SER A 10 6.64 -21.93 3.03
N SER A 11 7.86 -21.81 3.56
CA SER A 11 8.13 -21.36 4.93
C SER A 11 7.72 -19.90 5.09
N GLN A 12 6.61 -19.64 5.79
CA GLN A 12 6.19 -18.29 6.13
C GLN A 12 7.11 -17.71 7.21
N ARG A 13 7.77 -16.58 6.92
CA ARG A 13 8.42 -15.75 7.95
C ARG A 13 7.53 -14.56 8.24
N ALA A 14 6.52 -14.75 9.10
CA ALA A 14 5.76 -13.64 9.65
C ALA A 14 6.62 -12.93 10.70
N ARG A 15 6.70 -11.60 10.64
CA ARG A 15 7.41 -10.79 11.64
C ARG A 15 6.52 -9.66 12.12
N THR A 16 6.57 -9.38 13.41
CA THR A 16 6.04 -8.15 14.02
C THR A 16 7.18 -7.17 14.26
N CYS A 17 6.91 -5.86 14.12
CA CYS A 17 7.85 -4.85 14.62
C CYS A 17 7.70 -4.76 16.15
N PRO A 18 8.79 -4.71 16.92
CA PRO A 18 8.73 -4.58 18.37
C PRO A 18 8.02 -3.28 18.80
N SER A 19 7.23 -3.35 19.87
CA SER A 19 6.56 -2.19 20.46
C SER A 19 7.56 -1.27 21.17
N ALA A 20 7.39 0.05 21.03
CA ALA A 20 8.19 1.02 21.77
C ALA A 20 7.55 1.31 23.13
N HIS A 21 8.23 0.99 24.24
CA HIS A 21 7.89 1.49 25.56
C HIS A 21 8.49 2.89 25.75
N SER A 22 7.65 3.89 25.98
CA SER A 22 8.09 5.25 26.28
C SER A 22 8.36 5.42 27.77
N SER A 23 9.63 5.54 28.16
CA SER A 23 10.03 6.09 29.46
C SER A 23 9.96 7.62 29.40
N GLY A 24 9.11 8.22 30.22
CA GLY A 24 8.82 9.65 30.23
C GLY A 24 9.99 10.51 30.74
N CYS A 25 10.22 11.64 30.08
CA CYS A 25 10.92 12.79 30.63
C CYS A 25 10.03 14.02 30.47
N ARG A 26 9.74 14.70 31.59
CA ARG A 26 8.93 15.92 31.66
C ARG A 26 9.78 17.14 31.33
N SER A 27 9.26 18.02 30.48
CA SER A 27 9.58 19.45 30.49
C SER A 27 8.35 20.29 30.14
N ARG A 28 8.18 21.40 30.86
CA ARG A 28 7.00 22.28 30.97
C ARG A 28 6.69 23.08 29.68
N PRO A 29 5.47 23.66 29.55
CA PRO A 29 4.91 24.11 28.28
C PRO A 29 5.19 25.59 27.98
N TYR A 30 5.32 25.93 26.70
CA TYR A 30 5.02 27.28 26.20
C TYR A 30 3.62 27.28 25.58
N ARG A 31 2.80 28.26 25.99
CA ARG A 31 1.42 28.46 25.57
C ARG A 31 1.41 29.60 24.55
N SER A 32 0.75 29.40 23.40
CA SER A 32 0.27 30.52 22.58
C SER A 32 -1.16 30.20 22.15
N SER A 33 -2.08 31.07 22.58
CA SER A 33 -3.51 30.98 22.33
C SER A 33 -4.00 32.31 21.77
N SER A 34 -4.72 32.27 20.64
CA SER A 34 -5.75 33.23 20.17
C SER A 34 -5.84 33.11 18.63
N ALA A 35 -6.96 33.21 17.94
CA ALA A 35 -8.37 33.31 18.28
C ALA A 35 -9.16 32.99 16.99
N CYS A 36 -10.42 32.63 17.17
CA CYS A 36 -11.39 32.42 16.10
C CYS A 36 -11.76 33.76 15.45
N SER A 37 -11.71 33.87 14.12
CA SER A 37 -12.49 34.86 13.38
C SER A 37 -12.92 34.29 12.04
N THR A 38 -14.24 34.22 11.87
CA THR A 38 -14.98 33.91 10.65
C THR A 38 -14.70 34.89 9.53
N SER A 39 -14.16 34.42 8.40
CA SER A 39 -14.37 35.01 7.09
C SER A 39 -14.11 33.96 5.99
N SER A 40 -14.89 34.05 4.91
CA SER A 40 -15.04 33.11 3.79
C SER A 40 -13.72 32.54 3.20
N PRO A 41 -13.73 31.32 2.64
CA PRO A 41 -12.49 30.68 2.20
C PRO A 41 -11.94 31.34 0.93
N PRO A 42 -10.64 31.70 0.87
CA PRO A 42 -10.03 32.14 -0.37
C PRO A 42 -9.81 30.94 -1.31
N ARG A 43 -10.23 31.11 -2.57
CA ARG A 43 -9.94 30.21 -3.69
C ARG A 43 -8.43 30.05 -3.83
N SER A 44 -7.88 28.87 -3.57
CA SER A 44 -6.53 28.50 -4.02
C SER A 44 -6.60 27.53 -5.19
N LEU A 45 -6.07 27.96 -6.34
CA LEU A 45 -6.05 27.21 -7.58
C LEU A 45 -4.68 26.55 -7.80
N ARG A 46 -4.76 25.24 -8.11
CA ARG A 46 -3.94 24.48 -9.07
C ARG A 46 -2.43 24.38 -8.77
N ALA A 47 -2.04 23.22 -8.24
CA ALA A 47 -0.84 22.57 -8.75
C ALA A 47 -1.03 22.37 -10.26
N ALA A 48 -0.15 22.96 -11.07
CA ALA A 48 -0.13 22.77 -12.51
C ALA A 48 0.33 21.34 -12.84
N ALA A 49 -0.55 20.35 -12.64
CA ALA A 49 -0.52 19.17 -13.47
C ALA A 49 -0.92 19.65 -14.87
N ARG A 50 0.07 19.84 -15.74
CA ARG A 50 -0.15 20.00 -17.18
C ARG A 50 -1.18 18.92 -17.55
N LYS A 51 -2.36 19.32 -18.04
CA LYS A 51 -3.34 18.39 -18.60
C LYS A 51 -2.70 17.76 -19.83
N THR A 52 -1.88 16.75 -19.62
CA THR A 52 -1.49 15.83 -20.69
C THR A 52 -2.78 15.17 -21.13
N ARG A 53 -3.12 15.35 -22.41
CA ARG A 53 -4.25 14.72 -23.08
C ARG A 53 -4.39 13.26 -22.66
N ARG A 54 -5.64 12.79 -22.65
CA ARG A 54 -6.27 11.49 -22.28
C ARG A 54 -5.54 10.15 -22.58
N TRP A 55 -4.27 10.16 -22.95
CA TRP A 55 -3.55 9.04 -23.57
C TRP A 55 -2.29 8.59 -22.81
N TRP A 56 -1.98 9.21 -21.68
CA TRP A 56 -0.98 8.68 -20.74
C TRP A 56 -1.73 7.97 -19.62
N PRO A 57 -1.45 6.70 -19.36
CA PRO A 57 -1.88 6.08 -18.11
C PRO A 57 -1.35 6.95 -16.99
N THR A 58 -2.18 7.15 -15.98
CA THR A 58 -1.70 7.63 -14.69
C THR A 58 -0.42 6.86 -14.41
N SER A 59 0.71 7.56 -14.32
CA SER A 59 2.00 6.96 -14.04
C SER A 59 2.21 7.04 -12.52
N PRO A 60 1.75 6.06 -11.73
CA PRO A 60 2.28 5.84 -10.40
C PRO A 60 3.51 4.92 -10.45
N SER A 61 4.03 4.56 -11.63
CA SER A 61 5.29 3.79 -11.68
C SER A 61 6.50 4.65 -11.32
N CYS A 62 6.47 5.96 -11.60
CA CYS A 62 7.56 6.88 -11.28
C CYS A 62 7.25 7.87 -10.14
N ALA A 63 5.99 8.08 -9.77
CA ALA A 63 5.64 8.91 -8.61
C ALA A 63 5.68 8.04 -7.36
N PHE A 64 6.44 8.48 -6.34
CA PHE A 64 6.47 7.78 -5.06
C PHE A 64 5.02 7.68 -4.52
N PRO A 65 4.50 6.47 -4.22
CA PRO A 65 3.10 6.25 -3.85
C PRO A 65 2.69 6.83 -2.48
N CYS A 66 3.59 7.58 -1.85
CA CYS A 66 3.33 8.46 -0.72
C CYS A 66 4.05 9.81 -0.94
N SER A 67 3.51 10.86 -0.34
CA SER A 67 4.02 12.23 -0.39
C SER A 67 4.89 12.52 0.82
N THR A 68 5.80 13.48 0.70
CA THR A 68 6.56 14.02 1.84
C THR A 68 6.46 15.53 1.83
N ASN A 69 6.52 16.16 3.01
CA ASN A 69 6.35 17.60 3.15
C ASN A 69 7.62 18.32 2.67
N CYS A 70 7.68 18.64 1.38
CA CYS A 70 8.86 19.26 0.76
C CYS A 70 8.54 20.40 -0.22
N GLY A 71 7.27 20.81 -0.33
CA GLY A 71 6.83 21.86 -1.27
C GLY A 71 6.04 22.97 -0.58
N ASN A 72 6.45 23.35 0.63
CA ASN A 72 5.79 24.39 1.40
C ASN A 72 5.88 25.75 0.68
N LEU A 73 4.81 26.53 0.76
CA LEU A 73 4.71 27.87 0.18
C LEU A 73 4.42 28.85 1.32
N LEU A 74 5.09 30.00 1.33
CA LEU A 74 4.66 31.12 2.17
C LEU A 74 3.54 31.87 1.44
N ALA A 75 2.50 32.23 2.17
CA ALA A 75 1.42 33.06 1.68
C ALA A 75 1.39 34.35 2.50
N SER A 76 1.45 35.50 1.84
CA SER A 76 1.26 36.79 2.50
C SER A 76 -0.23 37.01 2.80
N SER A 77 -0.55 37.91 3.72
CA SER A 77 -1.93 38.33 4.01
C SER A 77 -2.66 38.94 2.81
N TRP A 78 -1.90 39.36 1.78
CA TRP A 78 -2.39 39.92 0.52
C TRP A 78 -2.53 38.87 -0.60
N GLY A 79 -2.23 37.60 -0.31
CA GLY A 79 -2.39 36.48 -1.23
C GLY A 79 -1.20 36.24 -2.16
N GLU A 80 -0.07 36.92 -1.94
CA GLU A 80 1.17 36.61 -2.67
C GLU A 80 1.75 35.28 -2.17
N LEU A 81 2.23 34.47 -3.11
CA LEU A 81 2.80 33.15 -2.82
C LEU A 81 4.29 33.17 -3.12
N ASP A 82 5.10 32.89 -2.09
CA ASP A 82 6.53 32.62 -2.26
C ASP A 82 6.80 31.13 -2.16
N SER A 83 7.36 30.58 -3.23
CA SER A 83 7.67 29.16 -3.39
C SER A 83 9.13 28.81 -3.17
N ARG A 84 9.99 29.80 -2.89
CA ARG A 84 11.44 29.64 -2.80
C ARG A 84 12.05 30.27 -1.56
N HIS A 85 11.24 30.52 -0.54
CA HIS A 85 11.72 31.11 0.69
C HIS A 85 12.46 30.07 1.54
N GLN A 86 13.72 30.34 1.87
CA GLN A 86 14.61 29.41 2.60
C GLN A 86 14.02 28.90 3.92
N ALA A 87 13.22 29.72 4.62
CA ALA A 87 12.58 29.34 5.89
C ALA A 87 11.58 28.17 5.79
N VAL A 88 11.09 27.83 4.59
CA VAL A 88 10.14 26.73 4.39
C VAL A 88 10.68 25.60 3.51
N GLU A 89 11.94 25.73 3.08
CA GLU A 89 12.66 24.72 2.30
C GLU A 89 13.50 23.80 3.19
N VAL A 90 13.87 22.64 2.66
CA VAL A 90 14.68 21.66 3.39
C VAL A 90 16.15 22.05 3.26
N LEU A 91 16.82 22.25 4.39
CA LEU A 91 18.26 22.50 4.42
C LEU A 91 19.04 21.27 3.93
N THR A 92 20.02 21.48 3.07
CA THR A 92 20.91 20.44 2.51
C THR A 92 22.34 20.98 2.37
N THR A 93 23.29 20.10 2.09
CA THR A 93 24.70 20.47 1.86
C THR A 93 24.86 21.18 0.51
N GLY A 94 25.63 22.27 0.49
CA GLY A 94 25.94 23.04 -0.72
C GLY A 94 27.29 22.67 -1.36
N GLY A 95 27.65 23.42 -2.42
CA GLY A 95 28.89 23.23 -3.18
C GLY A 95 30.03 24.16 -2.74
N ALA A 96 31.00 24.37 -3.63
CA ALA A 96 32.27 25.06 -3.32
C ALA A 96 32.12 26.48 -2.73
N PHE A 97 31.01 27.17 -2.98
CA PHE A 97 30.79 28.56 -2.57
C PHE A 97 29.85 28.73 -1.36
N SER A 98 29.22 27.66 -0.88
CA SER A 98 28.40 27.66 0.34
C SER A 98 28.29 26.26 0.91
N LEU A 99 28.62 26.10 2.20
CA LEU A 99 28.53 24.80 2.89
C LEU A 99 27.10 24.28 2.99
N LEU A 100 26.11 25.17 3.03
CA LEU A 100 24.70 24.85 3.16
C LEU A 100 23.87 25.54 2.07
N THR A 101 22.82 24.86 1.63
CA THR A 101 21.83 25.38 0.68
C THR A 101 20.46 24.77 1.00
N THR A 102 19.44 25.09 0.20
CA THR A 102 18.08 24.59 0.42
C THR A 102 17.58 23.83 -0.81
N ALA A 103 16.67 22.88 -0.56
CA ALA A 103 16.02 22.09 -1.59
C ALA A 103 14.50 22.05 -1.35
N ASN A 104 13.74 22.05 -2.44
CA ASN A 104 12.29 22.02 -2.41
C ASN A 104 11.70 21.01 -3.41
N ALA A 105 10.38 20.92 -3.39
CA ALA A 105 9.54 20.09 -4.25
C ALA A 105 9.90 18.59 -4.22
N THR A 106 9.83 17.94 -5.37
CA THR A 106 9.89 16.48 -5.50
C THR A 106 11.28 15.90 -5.26
N SER A 107 12.35 16.67 -5.44
CA SER A 107 13.73 16.23 -5.18
C SER A 107 13.98 16.11 -3.67
N ALA A 108 13.63 17.15 -2.91
CA ALA A 108 13.65 17.10 -1.46
C ALA A 108 12.72 15.98 -0.94
N ALA A 109 11.54 15.82 -1.54
CA ALA A 109 10.60 14.77 -1.18
C ALA A 109 11.20 13.36 -1.31
N THR A 110 11.88 13.12 -2.43
CA THR A 110 12.56 11.84 -2.73
C THR A 110 13.71 11.59 -1.76
N SER A 111 14.49 12.62 -1.41
CA SER A 111 15.59 12.48 -0.44
C SER A 111 15.10 12.11 0.96
N GLN A 112 13.98 12.68 1.41
CA GLN A 112 13.38 12.34 2.70
C GLN A 112 12.83 10.90 2.72
N ALA A 113 12.17 10.47 1.63
CA ALA A 113 11.72 9.09 1.49
C ALA A 113 12.89 8.10 1.48
N ALA A 114 13.99 8.43 0.77
CA ALA A 114 15.21 7.63 0.75
C ALA A 114 15.85 7.53 2.16
N ARG A 115 15.91 8.64 2.91
CA ARG A 115 16.35 8.65 4.31
C ARG A 115 15.52 7.68 5.16
N LEU A 116 14.19 7.75 5.07
CA LEU A 116 13.32 6.82 5.82
C LEU A 116 13.57 5.37 5.42
N GLY A 117 13.72 5.07 4.13
CA GLY A 117 14.08 3.73 3.67
C GLY A 117 15.43 3.24 4.22
N ALA A 118 16.43 4.12 4.28
CA ALA A 118 17.73 3.81 4.87
C ALA A 118 17.64 3.54 6.38
N LEU A 119 16.81 4.29 7.12
CA LEU A 119 16.56 4.03 8.54
C LEU A 119 15.88 2.67 8.76
N VAL A 120 14.91 2.32 7.90
CA VAL A 120 14.28 0.98 7.93
C VAL A 120 15.32 -0.10 7.71
N LEU A 121 16.16 0.01 6.68
CA LEU A 121 17.20 -0.97 6.40
C LEU A 121 18.26 -1.03 7.51
N SER A 122 18.59 0.09 8.14
CA SER A 122 19.49 0.13 9.29
C SER A 122 18.89 -0.58 10.50
N ARG A 123 17.58 -0.45 10.73
CA ARG A 123 16.88 -1.06 11.87
C ARG A 123 16.52 -2.53 11.63
N TYR A 124 16.17 -2.87 10.39
CA TYR A 124 15.74 -4.19 9.95
C TYR A 124 16.52 -4.63 8.69
N PRO A 125 17.81 -4.99 8.83
CA PRO A 125 18.69 -5.26 7.68
C PRO A 125 18.28 -6.43 6.80
N SER A 126 17.42 -7.33 7.31
CA SER A 126 16.94 -8.48 6.56
C SER A 126 15.75 -8.19 5.65
N LEU A 127 15.12 -7.00 5.74
CA LEU A 127 13.97 -6.66 4.91
C LEU A 127 14.38 -6.46 3.46
N THR A 128 13.54 -6.92 2.57
CA THR A 128 13.71 -6.76 1.12
C THR A 128 13.34 -5.35 0.66
N PRO A 129 13.87 -4.87 -0.47
CA PRO A 129 13.46 -3.57 -1.02
C PRO A 129 11.95 -3.48 -1.31
N GLU A 130 11.30 -4.59 -1.66
CA GLU A 130 9.84 -4.70 -1.80
C GLU A 130 9.14 -4.40 -0.48
N ALA A 131 9.61 -4.98 0.62
CA ALA A 131 9.08 -4.77 1.96
C ALA A 131 9.32 -3.33 2.45
N VAL A 132 10.51 -2.77 2.27
CA VAL A 132 10.82 -1.38 2.64
C VAL A 132 9.91 -0.41 1.88
N ARG A 133 9.77 -0.58 0.56
CA ARG A 133 8.88 0.24 -0.26
C ARG A 133 7.41 0.07 0.18
N GLY A 134 7.00 -1.16 0.47
CA GLY A 134 5.67 -1.47 0.99
C GLY A 134 5.41 -0.75 2.33
N LEU A 135 6.36 -0.81 3.25
CA LEU A 135 6.27 -0.24 4.60
C LEU A 135 6.16 1.29 4.57
N LEU A 136 6.94 1.96 3.74
CA LEU A 136 6.85 3.42 3.58
C LEU A 136 5.46 3.86 3.09
N VAL A 137 4.82 3.08 2.22
CA VAL A 137 3.45 3.38 1.80
C VAL A 137 2.44 2.94 2.85
N HIS A 138 2.67 1.82 3.53
CA HIS A 138 1.78 1.29 4.54
C HIS A 138 1.68 2.21 5.76
N ALA A 139 2.77 2.86 6.14
CA ALA A 139 2.81 3.81 7.24
C ALA A 139 2.30 5.21 6.87
N ALA A 140 2.10 5.50 5.57
CA ALA A 140 1.70 6.81 5.10
C ALA A 140 0.24 7.13 5.42
N GLU A 141 -0.02 8.37 5.86
CA GLU A 141 -1.35 8.88 6.18
C GLU A 141 -1.56 10.29 5.61
N TRP A 142 -2.80 10.59 5.19
CA TRP A 142 -3.14 11.94 4.77
C TRP A 142 -3.23 12.87 5.97
N THR A 143 -2.57 14.02 5.87
CA THR A 143 -2.75 15.09 6.86
C THR A 143 -4.15 15.69 6.74
N LEU A 144 -4.62 16.35 7.81
CA LEU A 144 -5.89 17.09 7.78
C LEU A 144 -5.94 18.10 6.63
N ALA A 145 -4.83 18.77 6.35
CA ALA A 145 -4.70 19.69 5.23
C ALA A 145 -4.88 18.97 3.88
N MET A 146 -4.29 17.79 3.68
CA MET A 146 -4.47 17.00 2.45
C MET A 146 -5.92 16.57 2.27
N ALA A 147 -6.57 16.11 3.35
CA ALA A 147 -7.97 15.70 3.32
C ALA A 147 -8.92 16.88 3.04
N ALA A 148 -8.66 18.05 3.63
CA ALA A 148 -9.49 19.25 3.48
C ALA A 148 -9.55 19.79 2.03
N HIS A 149 -8.56 19.48 1.18
CA HIS A 149 -8.57 19.87 -0.23
C HIS A 149 -9.69 19.23 -1.06
N PHE A 150 -10.39 18.23 -0.51
CA PHE A 150 -11.47 17.54 -1.18
C PHE A 150 -12.73 17.56 -0.28
N PRO A 151 -13.40 18.72 -0.13
CA PRO A 151 -14.60 18.84 0.71
C PRO A 151 -15.71 17.87 0.25
N THR A 152 -16.63 17.53 1.16
CA THR A 152 -17.77 16.60 1.01
C THR A 152 -18.59 16.88 -0.28
N PRO A 153 -19.14 15.86 -1.00
CA PRO A 153 -19.70 16.10 -2.33
C PRO A 153 -21.03 16.85 -2.27
N ARG A 154 -21.19 17.84 -3.15
CA ARG A 154 -22.51 18.19 -3.68
C ARG A 154 -22.92 17.25 -4.82
N GLU A 155 -21.95 16.72 -5.60
CA GLU A 155 -22.15 15.70 -6.65
C GLU A 155 -20.92 14.77 -6.78
N GLY A 156 -21.13 13.46 -6.96
CA GLY A 156 -20.10 12.44 -7.23
C GLY A 156 -19.90 11.37 -6.13
N SER A 157 -19.53 10.14 -6.52
CA SER A 157 -19.34 9.02 -5.57
C SER A 157 -18.11 9.23 -4.68
N LEU A 158 -18.21 8.80 -3.40
CA LEU A 158 -17.13 8.89 -2.42
C LEU A 158 -15.83 8.23 -2.93
N LYS A 159 -15.93 7.11 -3.65
CA LYS A 159 -14.77 6.40 -4.25
C LYS A 159 -14.02 7.26 -5.28
N SER A 160 -14.71 8.09 -6.06
CA SER A 160 -14.07 8.97 -7.05
C SER A 160 -13.18 10.02 -6.37
N LYS A 161 -13.58 10.51 -5.19
CA LYS A 161 -12.79 11.46 -4.39
C LYS A 161 -11.57 10.81 -3.77
N ARG A 162 -11.74 9.63 -3.21
CA ARG A 162 -10.64 8.82 -2.66
C ARG A 162 -9.58 8.56 -3.72
N TYR A 163 -10.01 8.29 -4.95
CA TYR A 163 -9.10 8.14 -6.08
C TYR A 163 -8.41 9.45 -6.49
N ALA A 164 -9.09 10.60 -6.40
CA ALA A 164 -8.48 11.90 -6.64
C ALA A 164 -7.43 12.27 -5.58
N LEU A 165 -7.68 11.97 -4.30
CA LEU A 165 -6.70 12.07 -3.21
C LEU A 165 -5.47 11.22 -3.50
N LEU A 166 -5.68 9.94 -3.84
CA LEU A 166 -4.60 9.01 -4.17
C LEU A 166 -3.75 9.53 -5.35
N LYS A 167 -4.37 10.07 -6.39
CA LYS A 167 -3.63 10.64 -7.53
C LYS A 167 -2.77 11.85 -7.16
N ARG A 168 -3.20 12.64 -6.18
CA ARG A 168 -2.53 13.89 -5.82
C ARG A 168 -1.46 13.70 -4.75
N TYR A 169 -1.73 12.88 -3.75
CA TYR A 169 -0.89 12.75 -2.55
C TYR A 169 -0.39 11.32 -2.30
N GLY A 170 -0.71 10.37 -3.19
CA GLY A 170 -0.54 8.96 -2.89
C GLY A 170 -1.34 8.59 -1.65
N TRP A 171 -0.77 7.73 -0.80
CA TRP A 171 -1.34 7.36 0.50
C TRP A 171 -1.10 8.38 1.62
N GLY A 172 -0.62 9.59 1.28
CA GLY A 172 -0.27 10.62 2.26
C GLY A 172 1.20 10.55 2.63
N ALA A 173 1.57 10.97 3.84
CA ALA A 173 2.97 11.09 4.25
C ALA A 173 3.37 10.08 5.33
N PRO A 174 4.47 9.32 5.13
CA PRO A 174 5.02 8.47 6.18
C PRO A 174 5.78 9.31 7.21
N THR A 175 5.78 8.84 8.46
CA THR A 175 6.60 9.40 9.53
C THR A 175 7.57 8.35 10.05
N GLU A 176 8.73 8.80 10.54
CA GLU A 176 9.76 7.90 11.08
C GLU A 176 9.21 7.01 12.20
N ALA A 177 8.40 7.57 13.10
CA ALA A 177 7.79 6.82 14.20
C ALA A 177 6.91 5.66 13.71
N ARG A 178 6.04 5.88 12.70
CA ARG A 178 5.14 4.85 12.16
C ARG A 178 5.86 3.83 11.28
N VAL A 179 6.93 4.26 10.63
CA VAL A 179 7.75 3.39 9.77
C VAL A 179 8.64 2.47 10.61
N LEU A 180 9.19 2.96 11.73
CA LEU A 180 10.14 2.19 12.54
C LEU A 180 9.49 1.40 13.69
N ALA A 181 8.31 1.82 14.18
CA ALA A 181 7.62 1.17 15.28
C ALA A 181 6.17 0.79 14.92
N SER A 182 5.76 -0.39 15.37
CA SER A 182 4.35 -0.73 15.52
C SER A 182 3.87 -0.19 16.88
N ALA A 183 2.75 0.53 16.88
CA ALA A 183 2.13 0.99 18.13
C ALA A 183 1.36 -0.17 18.77
N ALA A 184 1.08 -0.09 20.08
CA ALA A 184 0.34 -1.15 20.79
C ALA A 184 -1.05 -1.46 20.18
N GLY A 185 -1.69 -0.47 19.54
CA GLY A 185 -2.96 -0.63 18.81
C GLY A 185 -2.83 -0.70 17.27
N ASP A 186 -1.60 -0.77 16.73
CA ASP A 186 -1.31 -0.81 15.29
C ASP A 186 -0.17 -1.81 15.03
N VAL A 187 -0.54 -3.08 14.90
CA VAL A 187 0.39 -4.18 14.64
C VAL A 187 0.55 -4.32 13.14
N THR A 188 1.76 -4.11 12.64
CA THR A 188 2.08 -4.33 11.23
C THR A 188 2.78 -5.67 11.08
N MET A 189 2.12 -6.61 10.43
CA MET A 189 2.73 -7.86 10.01
C MET A 189 3.31 -7.72 8.60
N ILE A 190 4.54 -8.19 8.42
CA ILE A 190 5.21 -8.24 7.13
C ILE A 190 5.46 -9.70 6.75
N VAL A 191 4.98 -10.08 5.56
CA VAL A 191 5.20 -11.39 4.95
C VAL A 191 5.97 -11.19 3.65
N GLU A 192 7.13 -11.84 3.55
CA GLU A 192 7.97 -11.85 2.36
C GLU A 192 7.97 -13.27 1.80
N ASP A 193 7.63 -13.42 0.52
CA ASP A 193 7.56 -14.73 -0.13
C ASP A 193 7.89 -14.62 -1.62
N GLU A 194 8.16 -15.77 -2.22
CA GLU A 194 8.56 -15.91 -3.61
C GLU A 194 7.84 -17.10 -4.25
N PHE A 195 7.39 -16.94 -5.49
CA PHE A 195 6.74 -18.03 -6.22
C PHE A 195 6.87 -17.93 -7.73
N ARG A 196 6.58 -19.03 -8.43
CA ARG A 196 6.54 -19.08 -9.90
C ARG A 196 5.09 -18.89 -10.37
N PRO A 197 4.72 -17.71 -10.91
CA PRO A 197 3.33 -17.41 -11.24
C PRO A 197 2.82 -18.15 -12.48
N PHE A 198 3.73 -18.61 -13.34
CA PHE A 198 3.40 -19.15 -14.65
C PHE A 198 3.86 -20.60 -14.81
N ALA A 199 3.12 -21.35 -15.64
CA ALA A 199 3.49 -22.70 -16.05
C ALA A 199 3.28 -22.87 -17.55
N ARG A 200 4.00 -23.82 -18.12
CA ARG A 200 3.81 -24.22 -19.51
C ARG A 200 2.56 -25.08 -19.63
N SER A 201 1.68 -24.72 -20.56
CA SER A 201 0.64 -25.59 -21.11
C SER A 201 0.99 -25.95 -22.56
N LYS A 202 0.28 -26.93 -23.15
CA LYS A 202 0.59 -27.54 -24.46
C LYS A 202 0.99 -26.50 -25.53
N SER A 203 0.22 -25.43 -25.68
CA SER A 203 0.48 -24.36 -26.66
C SER A 203 0.75 -22.99 -26.02
N SER A 204 0.26 -22.72 -24.80
CA SER A 204 0.32 -21.40 -24.15
C SER A 204 1.04 -21.42 -22.79
N ILE A 205 1.21 -20.24 -22.18
CA ILE A 205 1.56 -20.12 -20.77
C ILE A 205 0.26 -19.96 -19.97
N SER A 206 0.07 -20.77 -18.93
CA SER A 206 -1.04 -20.66 -17.99
C SER A 206 -0.60 -20.00 -16.68
N MET A 207 -1.57 -19.47 -15.93
CA MET A 207 -1.34 -19.02 -14.55
C MET A 207 -1.33 -20.26 -13.66
N ARG A 208 -0.20 -20.51 -12.99
CA ARG A 208 0.07 -21.76 -12.29
C ARG A 208 -0.47 -21.75 -10.86
N ALA A 209 -0.08 -20.71 -10.13
CA ALA A 209 -0.13 -20.73 -8.68
C ALA A 209 -0.62 -19.38 -8.16
N MET A 210 -1.43 -19.46 -7.12
CA MET A 210 -1.70 -18.37 -6.18
C MET A 210 -1.07 -18.75 -4.84
N ARG A 211 -0.73 -17.74 -4.04
CA ARG A 211 -0.21 -17.91 -2.68
C ARG A 211 -1.30 -17.55 -1.70
N LEU A 212 -1.62 -18.48 -0.80
CA LEU A 212 -2.52 -18.24 0.32
C LEU A 212 -1.69 -18.02 1.57
N HIS A 213 -2.03 -16.96 2.29
CA HIS A 213 -1.44 -16.62 3.58
C HIS A 213 -2.54 -16.71 4.63
N THR A 214 -2.43 -17.74 5.48
CA THR A 214 -3.16 -17.78 6.74
C THR A 214 -2.45 -16.85 7.71
N LEU A 215 -3.15 -15.82 8.13
CA LEU A 215 -2.59 -14.82 9.03
C LEU A 215 -2.73 -15.32 10.47
N PRO A 216 -1.80 -14.97 11.39
CA PRO A 216 -1.89 -15.23 12.82
C PRO A 216 -2.94 -14.33 13.46
N TRP A 217 -4.19 -14.45 13.00
CA TRP A 217 -5.30 -13.58 13.30
C TRP A 217 -5.75 -13.79 14.76
N PRO A 218 -5.96 -12.73 15.57
CA PRO A 218 -6.49 -12.87 16.93
C PRO A 218 -8.01 -13.02 16.88
N SER A 219 -8.48 -14.14 16.31
CA SER A 219 -9.90 -14.38 16.03
C SER A 219 -10.75 -14.33 17.29
N ASP A 220 -10.29 -14.88 18.40
CA ASP A 220 -11.05 -14.88 19.67
C ASP A 220 -11.25 -13.44 20.19
N LEU A 221 -10.16 -12.66 20.27
CA LEU A 221 -10.21 -11.25 20.68
C LEU A 221 -11.14 -10.42 19.77
N LEU A 222 -11.13 -10.66 18.46
CA LEU A 222 -12.00 -9.93 17.54
C LEU A 222 -13.45 -10.38 17.60
N GLN A 223 -13.71 -11.63 18.00
CA GLN A 223 -15.07 -12.09 18.30
C GLN A 223 -15.60 -11.42 19.56
N ASP A 224 -14.77 -11.26 20.59
CA ASP A 224 -15.13 -10.57 21.83
C ASP A 224 -15.45 -9.08 21.62
N LEU A 225 -14.86 -8.47 20.60
CA LEU A 225 -15.17 -7.08 20.19
C LEU A 225 -16.49 -6.95 19.42
N GLU A 226 -17.15 -8.06 19.06
CA GLU A 226 -18.45 -8.12 18.39
C GLU A 226 -18.59 -7.15 17.20
N ASN A 227 -19.51 -6.18 17.30
CA ASN A 227 -19.83 -5.20 16.29
C ASN A 227 -18.93 -3.95 16.32
N ALA A 228 -17.86 -3.94 17.13
CA ALA A 228 -16.94 -2.83 17.17
C ALA A 228 -16.35 -2.54 15.77
N PRO A 229 -16.29 -1.26 15.36
CA PRO A 229 -15.72 -0.90 14.07
C PRO A 229 -14.21 -1.14 14.07
N VAL A 230 -13.75 -1.88 13.07
CA VAL A 230 -12.33 -2.18 12.87
C VAL A 230 -11.93 -1.87 11.43
N ARG A 231 -10.63 -1.65 11.24
CA ARG A 231 -10.03 -1.42 9.93
C ARG A 231 -8.84 -2.36 9.74
N MET A 232 -8.72 -2.91 8.54
CA MET A 232 -7.55 -3.66 8.10
C MET A 232 -6.92 -2.92 6.93
N ARG A 233 -5.64 -2.56 7.05
CA ARG A 233 -4.85 -2.05 5.93
C ARG A 233 -4.07 -3.21 5.33
N VAL A 234 -4.12 -3.34 4.01
CA VAL A 234 -3.31 -4.32 3.28
C VAL A 234 -2.45 -3.59 2.26
N THR A 235 -1.19 -3.98 2.12
CA THR A 235 -0.28 -3.45 1.10
C THR A 235 0.54 -4.57 0.49
N LEU A 236 0.40 -4.75 -0.82
CA LEU A 236 1.20 -5.66 -1.64
C LEU A 236 2.21 -4.85 -2.45
N SER A 237 3.49 -5.20 -2.35
CA SER A 237 4.59 -4.54 -3.06
C SER A 237 5.45 -5.58 -3.78
N TYR A 238 5.68 -5.39 -5.07
CA TYR A 238 6.55 -6.24 -5.90
C TYR A 238 7.20 -5.43 -7.03
N PHE A 239 8.34 -5.87 -7.54
CA PHE A 239 8.97 -5.25 -8.72
C PHE A 239 8.56 -5.98 -10.00
N ILE A 240 8.43 -5.20 -11.07
CA ILE A 240 8.10 -5.69 -12.41
C ILE A 240 9.30 -5.51 -13.33
N GLU A 241 9.40 -6.36 -14.35
CA GLU A 241 10.26 -6.10 -15.50
C GLU A 241 9.44 -5.27 -16.51
N PRO A 242 9.83 -4.01 -16.77
CA PRO A 242 9.07 -3.12 -17.65
C PRO A 242 9.22 -3.54 -19.12
N ASN A 243 8.13 -3.50 -19.88
CA ASN A 243 8.21 -3.60 -21.34
C ASN A 243 8.48 -2.21 -21.95
N PRO A 244 9.60 -2.01 -22.66
CA PRO A 244 9.95 -0.72 -23.26
C PRO A 244 9.15 -0.39 -24.53
N SER A 245 8.25 -1.27 -24.97
CA SER A 245 7.50 -1.10 -26.23
C SER A 245 6.45 0.01 -26.15
N ASN A 246 6.52 1.01 -27.03
CA ASN A 246 5.49 2.05 -27.17
C ASN A 246 4.26 1.62 -28.01
N ARG A 247 4.07 0.31 -28.25
CA ARG A 247 3.06 -0.23 -29.20
C ARG A 247 1.68 -0.46 -28.58
N GLY A 248 1.49 -0.13 -27.31
CA GLY A 248 0.23 -0.30 -26.58
C GLY A 248 0.48 -0.54 -25.10
N TRP A 249 -0.60 -0.76 -24.34
CA TRP A 249 -0.55 -0.96 -22.87
C TRP A 249 -1.29 -2.20 -22.41
N GLN A 250 -1.84 -2.95 -23.37
CA GLN A 250 -2.63 -4.14 -23.11
C GLN A 250 -1.95 -5.32 -23.77
N GLY A 251 -2.26 -6.48 -23.23
CA GLY A 251 -1.86 -7.70 -23.85
C GLY A 251 -0.33 -7.93 -23.81
N ARG A 252 0.22 -8.33 -24.96
CA ARG A 252 1.68 -8.48 -25.17
C ARG A 252 2.48 -7.18 -25.03
N TYR A 253 1.80 -6.05 -25.11
CA TYR A 253 2.37 -4.72 -24.91
C TYR A 253 2.09 -4.17 -23.51
N ALA A 254 1.58 -5.00 -22.58
CA ALA A 254 1.46 -4.60 -21.19
C ALA A 254 2.82 -4.14 -20.64
N TYR A 255 2.82 -3.05 -19.88
CA TYR A 255 4.02 -2.53 -19.25
C TYR A 255 4.58 -3.49 -18.20
N ALA A 256 3.71 -4.08 -17.37
CA ALA A 256 4.10 -5.01 -16.32
C ALA A 256 4.37 -6.43 -16.87
N SER A 257 5.51 -7.00 -16.48
CA SER A 257 5.90 -8.39 -16.73
C SER A 257 4.87 -9.40 -16.25
N HIS A 258 4.52 -9.23 -14.99
CA HIS A 258 3.53 -9.97 -14.26
C HIS A 258 2.72 -8.94 -13.48
N GLY A 259 1.41 -9.13 -13.39
CA GLY A 259 0.57 -8.37 -12.46
C GLY A 259 0.27 -9.26 -11.26
N LEU A 260 0.57 -8.82 -10.04
CA LEU A 260 0.07 -9.47 -8.83
C LEU A 260 -1.12 -8.69 -8.27
N ARG A 261 -2.10 -9.40 -7.75
CA ARG A 261 -3.23 -8.85 -7.01
C ARG A 261 -3.30 -9.53 -5.66
N PHE A 262 -3.95 -8.85 -4.73
CA PHE A 262 -4.35 -9.47 -3.48
C PHE A 262 -5.86 -9.37 -3.30
N ASP A 263 -6.40 -10.35 -2.60
CA ASP A 263 -7.73 -10.26 -2.04
C ASP A 263 -7.84 -11.07 -0.75
N VAL A 264 -8.87 -10.80 0.02
CA VAL A 264 -9.13 -11.42 1.32
C VAL A 264 -10.38 -12.29 1.20
N ILE A 265 -10.37 -13.42 1.91
CA ILE A 265 -11.55 -14.26 2.04
C ILE A 265 -12.69 -13.48 2.71
N ARG A 266 -13.92 -13.62 2.21
CA ARG A 266 -15.08 -12.94 2.79
C ARG A 266 -15.60 -13.71 4.03
N PRO A 267 -16.29 -13.06 4.98
CA PRO A 267 -16.72 -13.72 6.23
C PRO A 267 -17.61 -14.95 6.05
N THR A 268 -18.37 -15.02 4.96
CA THR A 268 -19.31 -16.11 4.63
C THR A 268 -18.82 -16.99 3.48
N GLU A 269 -17.59 -16.78 3.01
CA GLU A 269 -17.07 -17.46 1.83
C GLU A 269 -16.22 -18.67 2.23
N SER A 270 -16.46 -19.81 1.58
CA SER A 270 -15.62 -20.99 1.74
C SER A 270 -14.28 -20.82 1.03
N LEU A 271 -13.25 -21.57 1.45
CA LEU A 271 -11.95 -21.51 0.78
C LEU A 271 -12.06 -21.92 -0.71
N ALA A 272 -12.94 -22.85 -1.05
CA ALA A 272 -13.16 -23.29 -2.43
C ALA A 272 -13.82 -22.19 -3.29
N ASP A 273 -14.82 -21.52 -2.74
CA ASP A 273 -15.49 -20.39 -3.42
C ASP A 273 -14.55 -19.21 -3.58
N PHE A 274 -13.71 -18.96 -2.58
CA PHE A 274 -12.64 -17.97 -2.64
C PHE A 274 -11.72 -18.23 -3.82
N HIS A 275 -11.19 -19.45 -3.94
CA HIS A 275 -10.35 -19.83 -5.07
C HIS A 275 -11.03 -19.64 -6.42
N LYS A 276 -12.30 -20.04 -6.53
CA LYS A 276 -13.08 -19.89 -7.76
C LYS A 276 -13.27 -18.42 -8.12
N ARG A 277 -13.57 -17.57 -7.13
CA ARG A 277 -13.74 -16.12 -7.32
C ARG A 277 -12.44 -15.47 -7.80
N LEU A 278 -11.30 -15.81 -7.23
CA LEU A 278 -10.00 -15.27 -7.65
C LEU A 278 -9.63 -15.71 -9.05
N SER A 279 -9.86 -16.98 -9.38
CA SER A 279 -9.57 -17.52 -10.72
C SER A 279 -10.39 -16.79 -11.78
N ASN A 280 -11.69 -16.60 -11.54
CA ASN A 280 -12.58 -15.85 -12.42
C ASN A 280 -12.15 -14.37 -12.55
N ALA A 281 -11.74 -13.75 -11.44
CA ALA A 281 -11.25 -12.37 -11.44
C ALA A 281 -9.96 -12.22 -12.27
N ALA A 282 -9.01 -13.15 -12.12
CA ALA A 282 -7.76 -13.13 -12.85
C ALA A 282 -7.96 -13.31 -14.36
N GLU A 283 -8.82 -14.23 -14.77
CA GLU A 283 -9.16 -14.42 -16.19
C GLU A 283 -9.92 -13.23 -16.78
N GLY A 284 -10.85 -12.64 -16.02
CA GLY A 284 -11.60 -11.47 -16.47
C GLY A 284 -10.69 -10.27 -16.70
N GLU A 285 -9.81 -9.97 -15.74
CA GLU A 285 -8.84 -8.88 -15.85
C GLU A 285 -7.87 -9.10 -17.02
N GLU A 286 -7.40 -10.33 -17.23
CA GLU A 286 -6.55 -10.68 -18.38
C GLU A 286 -7.26 -10.42 -19.72
N ARG A 287 -8.55 -10.76 -19.83
CA ARG A 287 -9.35 -10.51 -21.03
C ARG A 287 -9.73 -9.04 -21.22
N GLY A 288 -9.31 -8.15 -20.31
CA GLY A 288 -9.72 -6.75 -20.29
C GLY A 288 -11.20 -6.56 -19.95
N VAL A 289 -11.87 -7.61 -19.47
CA VAL A 289 -13.28 -7.57 -19.06
C VAL A 289 -13.31 -7.09 -17.62
N ARG A 290 -13.98 -5.97 -17.38
CA ARG A 290 -14.30 -5.54 -16.01
C ARG A 290 -15.25 -6.56 -15.40
N THR A 291 -14.74 -7.38 -14.50
CA THR A 291 -15.55 -8.35 -13.77
C THR A 291 -16.56 -7.60 -12.91
N THR A 292 -17.85 -7.89 -13.13
CA THR A 292 -18.98 -7.43 -12.31
C THR A 292 -19.08 -8.15 -10.97
N SER A 293 -18.09 -8.98 -10.62
CA SER A 293 -18.00 -9.66 -9.34
C SER A 293 -18.25 -8.66 -8.23
N ALA A 294 -19.32 -8.88 -7.45
CA ALA A 294 -19.82 -8.00 -6.41
C ALA A 294 -18.64 -7.36 -5.68
N THR A 295 -18.42 -6.08 -5.97
CA THR A 295 -17.28 -5.35 -5.43
C THR A 295 -17.56 -5.21 -3.95
N ASP A 296 -16.68 -5.74 -3.10
CA ASP A 296 -16.86 -5.59 -1.66
C ASP A 296 -16.73 -4.09 -1.32
N ASP A 297 -17.85 -3.46 -0.99
CA ASP A 297 -17.94 -2.02 -0.73
C ASP A 297 -17.26 -1.61 0.57
N ARG A 298 -16.84 -2.58 1.38
CA ARG A 298 -16.02 -2.39 2.58
C ARG A 298 -14.61 -1.91 2.28
N TRP A 299 -14.15 -2.07 1.03
CA TRP A 299 -12.86 -1.54 0.59
C TRP A 299 -12.93 -0.04 0.30
N PHE A 300 -11.95 0.69 0.82
CA PHE A 300 -11.85 2.14 0.69
C PHE A 300 -11.69 2.55 -0.79
N LEU A 301 -10.78 1.91 -1.53
CA LEU A 301 -10.59 2.12 -2.98
C LEU A 301 -11.29 1.05 -3.82
N GLY A 302 -11.24 -0.22 -3.39
CA GLY A 302 -11.65 -1.35 -4.21
C GLY A 302 -10.75 -1.50 -5.43
N GLN A 303 -11.34 -1.74 -6.61
CA GLN A 303 -10.60 -2.00 -7.85
C GLN A 303 -9.62 -0.89 -8.27
N ALA A 304 -9.81 0.35 -7.79
CA ALA A 304 -8.90 1.45 -8.07
C ALA A 304 -7.48 1.24 -7.48
N ARG A 305 -7.30 0.31 -6.54
CA ARG A 305 -5.99 -0.05 -5.96
C ARG A 305 -5.04 -0.78 -6.92
N ASN A 306 -5.58 -1.36 -7.99
CA ASN A 306 -4.86 -2.31 -8.88
C ASN A 306 -3.91 -1.63 -9.89
N SER A 307 -3.48 -0.39 -9.64
CA SER A 307 -2.58 0.36 -10.53
C SER A 307 -1.11 0.14 -10.17
N GLY A 308 -0.27 -0.19 -11.15
CA GLY A 308 1.18 -0.33 -10.96
C GLY A 308 1.59 -1.66 -10.31
N SER A 309 2.69 -1.65 -9.56
CA SER A 309 3.24 -2.83 -8.85
C SER A 309 3.28 -2.67 -7.32
N LEU A 310 2.53 -1.68 -6.83
CA LEU A 310 2.29 -1.45 -5.42
C LEU A 310 0.79 -1.21 -5.24
N HIS A 311 0.15 -2.10 -4.50
CA HIS A 311 -1.29 -2.07 -4.26
C HIS A 311 -1.52 -1.92 -2.77
N ALA A 312 -2.28 -0.92 -2.36
CA ALA A 312 -2.70 -0.79 -0.98
C ALA A 312 -4.19 -0.49 -0.92
N ASP A 313 -4.85 -0.89 0.16
CA ASP A 313 -6.23 -0.55 0.42
C ASP A 313 -6.56 -0.73 1.90
N ILE A 314 -7.68 -0.14 2.31
CA ILE A 314 -8.19 -0.23 3.68
C ILE A 314 -9.56 -0.87 3.61
N TRP A 315 -9.73 -1.97 4.31
CA TRP A 315 -11.02 -2.62 4.55
C TRP A 315 -11.60 -2.10 5.87
N SER A 316 -12.89 -1.79 5.90
CA SER A 316 -13.62 -1.38 7.10
C SER A 316 -14.85 -2.26 7.32
N GLY A 317 -15.07 -2.70 8.55
CA GLY A 317 -16.23 -3.50 8.92
C GLY A 317 -16.26 -3.81 10.41
N HIS A 318 -17.07 -4.79 10.80
CA HIS A 318 -17.20 -5.23 12.19
C HIS A 318 -16.09 -6.22 12.58
N ALA A 319 -15.72 -6.23 13.86
CA ALA A 319 -14.67 -7.11 14.39
C ALA A 319 -15.01 -8.59 14.18
N VAL A 320 -16.27 -8.98 14.41
CA VAL A 320 -16.78 -10.35 14.20
C VAL A 320 -16.66 -10.81 12.75
N ASP A 321 -16.90 -9.93 11.78
CA ASP A 321 -16.72 -10.23 10.36
C ASP A 321 -15.24 -10.44 10.04
N LEU A 322 -14.41 -9.54 10.54
CA LEU A 322 -12.98 -9.54 10.31
C LEU A 322 -12.30 -10.78 10.94
N ALA A 323 -12.81 -11.27 12.08
CA ALA A 323 -12.32 -12.49 12.72
C ALA A 323 -12.41 -13.73 11.82
N ARG A 324 -13.32 -13.73 10.84
CA ARG A 324 -13.50 -14.80 9.83
C ARG A 324 -12.68 -14.57 8.55
N CYS A 325 -12.08 -13.39 8.38
CA CYS A 325 -11.30 -12.98 7.20
C CYS A 325 -9.80 -13.31 7.33
N GLY A 326 -9.45 -14.48 7.90
CA GLY A 326 -8.06 -14.82 8.27
C GLY A 326 -7.13 -15.24 7.13
N VAL A 327 -7.59 -15.24 5.88
CA VAL A 327 -6.82 -15.71 4.71
C VAL A 327 -6.72 -14.62 3.65
N ILE A 328 -5.49 -14.32 3.24
CA ILE A 328 -5.18 -13.42 2.12
C ILE A 328 -4.54 -14.20 0.99
N ALA A 329 -5.03 -13.99 -0.22
CA ALA A 329 -4.41 -14.55 -1.42
C ALA A 329 -3.59 -13.50 -2.16
N VAL A 330 -2.44 -13.92 -2.71
CA VAL A 330 -1.67 -13.18 -3.72
C VAL A 330 -1.65 -14.00 -5.00
N TYR A 331 -2.12 -13.43 -6.11
CA TYR A 331 -2.32 -14.17 -7.36
C TYR A 331 -1.93 -13.36 -8.60
N PRO A 332 -1.44 -14.00 -9.66
CA PRO A 332 -1.10 -13.32 -10.90
C PRO A 332 -2.33 -13.03 -11.75
N VAL A 333 -2.28 -11.95 -12.54
CA VAL A 333 -3.31 -11.56 -13.55
C VAL A 333 -2.74 -11.47 -14.96
N GLY A 334 -1.70 -12.27 -15.24
CA GLY A 334 -0.99 -12.25 -16.52
C GLY A 334 0.05 -11.13 -16.58
N GLY A 335 0.16 -10.46 -17.73
CA GLY A 335 1.26 -9.53 -18.06
C GLY A 335 2.02 -9.98 -19.30
N TRP A 336 3.00 -9.18 -19.75
CA TRP A 336 3.67 -9.46 -21.02
C TRP A 336 4.50 -10.77 -21.00
N TRP A 337 4.92 -11.26 -19.82
CA TRP A 337 5.59 -12.56 -19.69
C TRP A 337 4.71 -13.71 -20.18
N LYS A 338 3.43 -13.73 -19.79
CA LYS A 338 2.46 -14.75 -20.22
C LYS A 338 2.16 -14.63 -21.71
N GLN A 339 2.00 -13.40 -22.18
CA GLN A 339 1.47 -13.13 -23.52
C GLN A 339 2.50 -13.21 -24.65
N ASN A 340 3.78 -12.96 -24.36
CA ASN A 340 4.86 -13.16 -25.32
C ASN A 340 5.28 -14.63 -25.45
N ASN A 341 4.70 -15.55 -24.66
CA ASN A 341 5.02 -16.98 -24.66
C ASN A 341 6.53 -17.28 -24.53
N ARG A 342 7.25 -16.38 -23.84
CA ARG A 342 8.71 -16.44 -23.68
C ARG A 342 9.09 -17.52 -22.68
N ARG A 343 9.78 -18.56 -23.15
CA ARG A 343 10.14 -19.75 -22.35
C ARG A 343 11.06 -19.41 -21.18
N ASP A 344 11.95 -18.45 -21.38
CA ASP A 344 12.94 -17.99 -20.39
C ASP A 344 12.33 -17.26 -19.18
N ARG A 345 11.05 -16.86 -19.25
CA ARG A 345 10.33 -16.19 -18.15
C ARG A 345 9.40 -17.10 -17.37
N VAL A 346 9.15 -18.35 -17.82
CA VAL A 346 8.22 -19.28 -17.16
C VAL A 346 8.78 -19.81 -15.83
N SER A 347 10.09 -20.06 -15.78
CA SER A 347 10.77 -20.60 -14.59
C SER A 347 11.25 -19.53 -13.60
N VAL A 348 11.12 -18.25 -13.97
CA VAL A 348 11.59 -17.12 -13.15
C VAL A 348 10.64 -16.93 -11.97
N PRO A 349 11.15 -17.02 -10.74
CA PRO A 349 10.35 -16.73 -9.57
C PRO A 349 10.16 -15.21 -9.39
N VAL A 350 9.05 -14.82 -8.75
CA VAL A 350 8.72 -13.43 -8.45
C VAL A 350 8.60 -13.26 -6.93
N ARG A 351 9.27 -12.23 -6.42
CA ARG A 351 9.28 -11.86 -5.01
C ARG A 351 8.23 -10.79 -4.74
N TYR A 352 7.64 -10.84 -3.57
CA TYR A 352 6.73 -9.81 -3.11
C TYR A 352 6.79 -9.67 -1.59
N ALA A 353 6.34 -8.51 -1.11
CA ALA A 353 6.07 -8.25 0.28
C ALA A 353 4.58 -7.93 0.45
N LEU A 354 3.96 -8.60 1.42
CA LEU A 354 2.59 -8.38 1.85
C LEU A 354 2.61 -7.83 3.29
N LEU A 355 2.07 -6.63 3.46
CA LEU A 355 1.96 -5.95 4.74
C LEU A 355 0.50 -5.88 5.15
N VAL A 356 0.21 -6.22 6.40
CA VAL A 356 -1.14 -6.20 6.95
C VAL A 356 -1.10 -5.54 8.33
N SER A 357 -1.92 -4.51 8.51
CA SER A 357 -2.15 -3.88 9.81
C SER A 357 -3.61 -3.93 10.20
N LEU A 358 -3.84 -4.13 11.50
CA LEU A 358 -5.16 -4.05 12.12
C LEU A 358 -5.24 -2.81 12.98
N PHE A 359 -6.35 -2.10 12.83
CA PHE A 359 -6.68 -0.92 13.61
C PHE A 359 -8.04 -1.12 14.24
N THR A 360 -8.10 -0.83 15.53
CA THR A 360 -9.29 -0.83 16.38
C THR A 360 -9.42 0.54 17.03
N GLU A 361 -10.63 1.09 17.07
CA GLU A 361 -10.90 2.31 17.83
C GLU A 361 -10.96 2.06 19.33
N VAL A 362 -11.32 0.82 19.72
CA VAL A 362 -11.31 0.37 21.11
C VAL A 362 -9.87 0.04 21.50
N GLN A 363 -9.45 0.49 22.69
CA GLN A 363 -8.14 0.12 23.24
C GLN A 363 -8.14 -1.36 23.62
N ALA A 364 -7.73 -2.20 22.68
CA ALA A 364 -7.52 -3.63 22.86
C ALA A 364 -6.08 -3.97 22.48
N ASP A 365 -5.44 -4.83 23.28
CA ASP A 365 -4.10 -5.32 22.98
C ASP A 365 -4.15 -6.41 21.90
N ILE A 366 -4.10 -5.99 20.64
CA ILE A 366 -4.01 -6.89 19.49
C ILE A 366 -2.57 -7.40 19.33
N HIS A 367 -1.57 -6.70 19.88
CA HIS A 367 -0.16 -7.04 19.70
C HIS A 367 0.21 -8.36 20.36
N THR A 368 -0.07 -8.50 21.64
CA THR A 368 0.29 -9.71 22.41
C THR A 368 -0.23 -11.02 21.80
N PRO A 369 -1.52 -11.16 21.43
CA PRO A 369 -2.01 -12.41 20.85
C PRO A 369 -1.38 -12.72 19.48
N ILE A 370 -1.10 -11.70 18.66
CA ILE A 370 -0.42 -11.90 17.37
C ILE A 370 1.04 -12.32 17.59
N ALA A 371 1.76 -11.62 18.47
CA ALA A 371 3.16 -11.90 18.77
C ALA A 371 3.35 -13.33 19.29
N SER A 372 2.47 -13.77 20.20
CA SER A 372 2.46 -15.15 20.71
C SER A 372 2.26 -16.18 19.60
N LYS A 373 1.32 -15.95 18.67
CA LYS A 373 1.09 -16.86 17.53
C LYS A 373 2.27 -16.93 16.55
N ILE A 374 3.06 -15.86 16.42
CA ILE A 374 4.23 -15.82 15.54
C ILE A 374 5.46 -16.47 16.18
N GLN A 375 5.61 -16.36 17.50
CA GLN A 375 6.73 -16.96 18.24
C GLN A 375 6.62 -18.48 18.37
N VAL A 376 5.42 -19.04 18.28
CA VAL A 376 5.23 -20.48 18.15
C VAL A 376 5.58 -20.86 16.70
N PRO A 377 6.63 -21.65 16.46
CA PRO A 377 6.92 -22.13 15.12
C PRO A 377 5.70 -22.90 14.62
N VAL A 378 5.08 -22.44 13.54
CA VAL A 378 4.08 -23.23 12.83
C VAL A 378 4.82 -24.48 12.35
N GLN A 379 4.60 -25.62 13.03
CA GLN A 379 5.00 -26.92 12.55
C GLN A 379 4.24 -27.15 11.23
N ILE A 380 4.94 -27.05 10.11
CA ILE A 380 4.36 -27.30 8.80
C ILE A 380 4.54 -28.81 8.57
N ASP A 381 3.46 -29.58 8.72
CA ASP A 381 3.46 -30.98 8.28
C ASP A 381 3.80 -31.04 6.80
N THR A 382 4.82 -31.85 6.52
CA THR A 382 5.52 -32.00 5.23
C THR A 382 4.65 -32.66 4.17
#